data_AF-A0A0C4E0E6-F1
#
_entry.id   AF-A0A0C4E0E6-F1
#
_cell.length_a   1.000
_cell.length_b   1.000
_cell.length_c   1.000
_cell.angle_alpha   90.00
_cell.angle_beta   90.00
_cell.angle_gamma   90.00
#
_symmetry.space_group_name_H-M   'P 1'
#
loop_
_entity.id
_entity.type
_entity.pdbx_description
1 polymer ?
#
loop_
_entity_poly.entity_id
_entity_poly.type
_entity_poly.pdbx_seq_one_letter_code
_entity_poly.pdbx_strand_id
1 'polypeptide(L)'
;MAGGPSLSSLDKPEDYKELLKQDRGDDCLACRVIGGGAFFGLAAYSYISGHAELERNKALILKKNPMIGMRGRRAGITGIALGLAYLGVWRLFR
;
A
#
# COMPACT_ATOMS: atom_id res chain seq x y z
N MET A 1 28.00 45.49 9.37
CA MET A 1 27.12 45.50 8.18
C MET A 1 26.91 44.06 7.76
N ALA A 2 25.74 43.49 8.06
CA ALA A 2 25.23 42.28 7.45
C ALA A 2 23.71 42.47 7.42
N GLY A 3 23.21 42.93 6.27
CA GLY A 3 21.79 43.18 6.05
C GLY A 3 21.05 41.85 6.06
N GLY A 4 20.32 41.59 7.14
CA GLY A 4 19.29 40.55 7.12
C GLY A 4 18.20 40.93 6.11
N PRO A 5 17.56 39.94 5.46
CA PRO A 5 16.48 40.22 4.53
C PRO A 5 15.36 41.03 5.22
N SER A 6 14.81 42.02 4.51
CA SER A 6 13.74 42.88 5.04
C SER A 6 12.48 42.04 5.30
N LEU A 7 11.65 42.42 6.28
CA LEU A 7 10.40 41.71 6.61
C LEU A 7 9.47 41.54 5.39
N SER A 8 9.49 42.50 4.46
CA SER A 8 8.79 42.45 3.17
C SER A 8 9.26 41.32 2.24
N SER A 9 10.45 40.77 2.47
CA SER A 9 10.99 39.61 1.74
C SER A 9 10.40 38.28 2.25
N LEU A 10 9.89 38.27 3.49
CA LEU A 10 9.36 37.09 4.19
C LEU A 10 7.82 37.03 4.11
N ASP A 11 7.17 38.18 3.93
CA ASP A 11 5.72 38.34 3.74
C ASP A 11 5.31 38.10 2.27
N LYS A 12 5.80 36.99 1.72
CA LYS A 12 5.48 36.56 0.36
C LYS A 12 4.36 35.54 0.50
N PRO A 13 3.10 35.86 0.12
CA PRO A 13 2.05 34.87 0.05
C PRO A 13 2.35 33.97 -1.16
N GLU A 14 3.29 33.04 -0.99
CA GLU A 14 3.60 32.06 -2.01
C GLU A 14 2.35 31.21 -2.21
N ASP A 15 1.92 31.09 -3.47
CA ASP A 15 0.72 30.33 -3.78
C ASP A 15 0.96 28.87 -3.40
N TYR A 16 0.19 28.39 -2.41
CA TYR A 16 0.34 27.04 -1.88
C TYR A 16 0.24 25.96 -2.96
N LYS A 17 -0.47 26.23 -4.07
CA LYS A 17 -0.58 25.28 -5.18
C LYS A 17 0.72 25.22 -5.96
N GLU A 18 1.44 26.34 -6.09
CA GLU A 18 2.76 26.44 -6.72
C GLU A 18 3.79 25.65 -5.90
N LEU A 19 3.79 25.82 -4.58
CA LEU A 19 4.63 25.05 -3.66
C LEU A 19 4.34 23.54 -3.72
N LEU A 20 3.06 23.15 -3.69
CA LEU A 20 2.63 21.75 -3.89
C LEU A 20 2.92 21.22 -5.31
N LYS A 21 3.14 22.09 -6.30
CA LYS A 21 3.53 21.69 -7.66
C LYS A 21 5.04 21.50 -7.74
N GLN A 22 5.80 22.30 -7.01
CA GLN A 22 7.25 22.22 -6.88
C GLN A 22 7.66 20.97 -6.07
N ASP A 23 6.98 20.69 -4.95
CA ASP A 23 7.15 19.46 -4.16
C ASP A 23 6.72 18.19 -4.93
N ARG A 24 5.75 18.32 -5.85
CA ARG A 24 5.41 17.22 -6.78
C ARG A 24 6.49 16.94 -7.81
N GLY A 25 7.43 17.86 -8.00
CA GLY A 25 8.58 17.74 -8.89
C GLY A 25 9.73 16.93 -8.28
N ASP A 26 9.79 16.82 -6.95
CA ASP A 26 10.70 15.89 -6.29
C ASP A 26 10.17 14.47 -6.49
N ASP A 27 10.97 13.64 -7.17
CA ASP A 27 10.61 12.32 -7.64
C ASP A 27 9.97 11.45 -6.54
N CYS A 28 8.63 11.41 -6.54
CA CYS A 28 7.83 10.53 -5.69
C CYS A 28 8.09 9.04 -5.97
N LEU A 29 9.04 8.71 -6.84
CA LEU A 29 9.49 7.37 -7.21
C LEU A 29 9.85 6.55 -5.96
N ALA A 30 10.60 7.12 -5.01
CA ALA A 30 10.92 6.44 -3.75
C ALA A 30 9.65 6.10 -2.94
N CYS A 31 8.72 7.05 -2.81
CA CYS A 31 7.44 6.86 -2.12
C CYS A 31 6.54 5.84 -2.81
N ARG A 32 6.55 5.80 -4.15
CA ARG A 32 5.81 4.83 -4.96
C ARG A 32 6.40 3.44 -4.84
N VAL A 33 7.72 3.30 -4.86
CA VAL A 33 8.42 2.01 -4.72
C VAL A 33 8.25 1.45 -3.31
N ILE A 34 8.43 2.26 -2.27
CA ILE A 34 8.24 1.82 -0.88
C ILE A 34 6.76 1.48 -0.65
N GLY A 35 5.85 2.37 -1.04
CA GLY A 35 4.41 2.17 -0.85
C GLY A 35 3.89 0.96 -1.64
N GLY A 36 4.24 0.87 -2.92
CA GLY A 36 3.87 -0.26 -3.79
C GLY A 36 4.50 -1.57 -3.32
N GLY A 37 5.79 -1.55 -2.98
CA GLY A 37 6.53 -2.69 -2.44
C GLY A 37 5.94 -3.24 -1.15
N ALA A 38 5.49 -2.36 -0.25
CA ALA A 38 4.80 -2.78 0.98
C ALA A 38 3.51 -3.56 0.69
N PHE A 39 2.66 -3.06 -0.21
CA PHE A 39 1.43 -3.75 -0.60
C PHE A 39 1.71 -5.08 -1.31
N PHE A 40 2.71 -5.12 -2.19
CA PHE A 40 3.13 -6.37 -2.84
C PHE A 40 3.69 -7.40 -1.84
N GLY A 41 4.51 -6.95 -0.88
CA GLY A 41 5.03 -7.81 0.18
C GLY A 41 3.91 -8.39 1.04
N LEU A 42 2.93 -7.57 1.42
CA LEU A 42 1.74 -8.00 2.14
C LEU A 42 0.88 -8.97 1.32
N ALA A 43 0.74 -8.75 0.02
CA ALA A 43 0.01 -9.64 -0.88
C ALA A 43 0.65 -11.03 -0.91
N ALA A 44 1.98 -11.09 -1.15
CA ALA A 44 2.73 -12.33 -1.18
C ALA A 44 2.70 -13.05 0.17
N TYR A 45 2.93 -12.32 1.27
CA TYR A 45 2.89 -12.86 2.62
C TYR A 45 1.51 -13.43 2.95
N SER A 46 0.43 -12.70 2.66
CA SER A 46 -0.95 -13.13 2.94
C SER A 46 -1.33 -14.37 2.15
N TYR A 47 -0.89 -14.46 0.89
CA TYR A 47 -1.13 -15.63 0.07
C TYR A 47 -0.43 -16.87 0.64
N ILE A 48 0.88 -16.78 0.89
CA ILE A 48 1.67 -17.92 1.34
C ILE A 48 1.24 -18.37 2.75
N SER A 49 1.18 -17.43 3.70
CA SER A 49 0.83 -17.75 5.09
C SER A 49 -0.61 -18.23 5.22
N GLY A 50 -1.56 -17.56 4.57
CA GLY A 50 -2.97 -17.94 4.61
C GLY A 50 -3.23 -19.33 4.03
N HIS A 51 -2.56 -19.70 2.94
CA HIS A 51 -2.66 -21.05 2.38
C HIS A 51 -2.00 -22.10 3.28
N ALA A 52 -0.87 -21.78 3.92
CA ALA A 52 -0.22 -22.69 4.86
C ALA A 52 -1.09 -22.97 6.10
N GLU A 53 -1.75 -21.94 6.66
CA GLU A 53 -2.68 -22.11 7.79
C GLU A 53 -3.92 -22.93 7.41
N LEU A 54 -4.42 -22.77 6.19
CA LEU A 54 -5.53 -23.56 5.67
C LEU A 54 -5.21 -25.04 5.59
N GLU A 55 -4.03 -25.40 5.04
CA GLU A 55 -3.63 -26.81 4.94
C GLU A 55 -3.36 -27.42 6.31
N ARG A 56 -2.70 -26.69 7.22
CA ARG A 56 -2.47 -27.16 8.60
C ARG A 56 -3.77 -27.46 9.34
N ASN A 57 -4.79 -26.63 9.15
CA ASN A 57 -6.07 -26.77 9.84
C ASN A 57 -7.12 -27.58 9.07
N LYS A 58 -6.80 -28.09 7.87
CA LYS A 58 -7.75 -28.71 6.94
C LYS A 58 -8.69 -29.73 7.59
N ALA A 59 -8.17 -30.61 8.45
CA ALA A 59 -8.97 -31.60 9.17
C ALA A 59 -10.01 -30.97 10.11
N LEU A 60 -9.63 -29.91 10.83
CA LEU A 60 -10.52 -29.15 11.71
C LEU A 60 -11.58 -28.38 10.92
N ILE A 61 -11.22 -27.87 9.74
CA ILE A 61 -12.12 -27.13 8.86
C ILE A 61 -13.21 -28.05 8.30
N LEU A 62 -12.81 -29.22 7.80
CA LEU A 62 -13.74 -30.24 7.30
C LEU A 62 -14.67 -30.74 8.40
N LYS A 63 -14.17 -30.84 9.65
CA LYS A 63 -14.97 -31.22 10.81
C LYS A 63 -15.98 -30.14 11.23
N LYS A 64 -15.62 -28.84 11.15
CA LYS A 64 -16.46 -27.74 11.66
C LYS A 64 -17.54 -27.26 10.70
N ASN A 65 -17.25 -27.11 9.40
CA ASN A 65 -18.26 -26.61 8.46
C ASN A 65 -17.99 -27.07 7.02
N PRO A 66 -18.65 -28.16 6.57
CA PRO A 66 -18.46 -28.71 5.23
C PRO A 66 -19.14 -27.88 4.12
N MET A 67 -20.12 -27.01 4.44
CA MET A 67 -20.94 -26.29 3.44
C MET A 67 -20.19 -25.17 2.71
N ILE A 68 -19.41 -24.34 3.41
CA ILE A 68 -18.57 -23.29 2.79
C ILE A 68 -17.18 -23.85 2.46
N GLY A 69 -16.76 -24.87 3.21
CA GLY A 69 -15.60 -25.70 2.96
C GLY A 69 -14.28 -24.95 2.81
N MET A 70 -13.31 -25.63 2.19
CA MET A 70 -11.98 -25.10 1.92
C MET A 70 -11.97 -24.08 0.78
N ARG A 71 -12.90 -24.18 -0.18
CA ARG A 71 -12.93 -23.34 -1.38
C ARG A 71 -13.24 -21.88 -1.08
N GLY A 72 -14.23 -21.59 -0.22
CA GLY A 72 -14.55 -20.21 0.15
C GLY A 72 -13.40 -19.51 0.88
N ARG A 73 -12.69 -20.23 1.73
CA ARG A 73 -11.53 -19.70 2.48
C ARG A 73 -10.33 -19.42 1.58
N ARG A 74 -10.06 -20.33 0.64
CA ARG A 74 -9.03 -20.12 -0.39
C ARG A 74 -9.38 -18.90 -1.25
N ALA A 75 -10.64 -18.81 -1.71
CA ALA A 75 -11.12 -17.68 -2.50
C ALA A 75 -10.96 -16.34 -1.76
N GLY A 76 -11.25 -16.31 -0.46
CA GLY A 76 -11.05 -15.12 0.38
C GLY A 76 -9.59 -14.68 0.46
N ILE A 77 -8.66 -15.59 0.75
CA ILE A 77 -7.22 -15.29 0.82
C ILE A 77 -6.69 -14.83 -0.55
N THR A 78 -7.08 -15.51 -1.63
CA THR A 78 -6.70 -15.09 -2.97
C THR A 78 -7.29 -13.73 -3.33
N GLY A 79 -8.52 -13.43 -2.90
CA GLY A 79 -9.15 -12.12 -3.12
C GLY A 79 -8.42 -11.00 -2.39
N ILE A 80 -8.04 -11.21 -1.11
CA ILE A 80 -7.27 -10.24 -0.33
C ILE A 80 -5.88 -10.03 -0.96
N ALA A 81 -5.18 -11.11 -1.31
CA ALA A 81 -3.87 -11.03 -1.94
C ALA A 81 -3.93 -10.28 -3.28
N LEU A 82 -4.93 -10.57 -4.12
CA LEU A 82 -5.15 -9.85 -5.38
C LEU A 82 -5.49 -8.37 -5.16
N GLY A 83 -6.32 -8.06 -4.16
CA GLY A 83 -6.64 -6.68 -3.81
C GLY A 83 -5.42 -5.88 -3.36
N LEU A 84 -4.57 -6.48 -2.52
CA LEU A 84 -3.31 -5.87 -2.09
C LEU A 84 -2.34 -5.69 -3.25
N ALA A 85 -2.18 -6.71 -4.12
CA ALA A 85 -1.34 -6.60 -5.30
C ALA A 85 -1.83 -5.50 -6.24
N TYR A 86 -3.15 -5.41 -6.48
CA TYR A 86 -3.77 -4.36 -7.30
C TYR A 86 -3.51 -2.96 -6.72
N LEU A 87 -3.68 -2.77 -5.40
CA LEU A 87 -3.38 -1.50 -4.74
C LEU A 87 -1.89 -1.14 -4.84
N GLY A 88 -1.00 -2.15 -4.75
CA GLY A 88 0.43 -1.98 -4.94
C GLY A 88 0.79 -1.52 -6.34
N VAL A 89 0.23 -2.16 -7.38
CA VAL A 89 0.36 -1.74 -8.78
C VAL A 89 -0.17 -0.32 -8.97
N TRP A 90 -1.39 -0.07 -8.52
CA TRP A 90 -2.04 1.23 -8.70
C TRP A 90 -1.22 2.37 -8.10
N ARG A 91 -0.64 2.18 -6.91
CA ARG A 91 0.23 3.16 -6.25
C ARG A 91 1.60 3.30 -6.92
N LEU A 92 2.06 2.30 -7.67
CA LEU A 92 3.32 2.38 -8.43
C LEU A 92 3.17 3.22 -9.71
N PHE A 93 2.00 3.15 -10.36
CA PHE A 93 1.72 3.80 -11.64
C PHE A 93 0.95 5.12 -11.53
N ARG A 94 0.39 5.46 -10.36
CA ARG A 94 -0.36 6.70 -10.07
C ARG A 94 0.41 7.61 -9.13
#